data_AF-A0A941XXD9-F1
#
_entry.id   AF-A0A941XXD9-F1
#
_cell.length_a   1.000
_cell.length_b   1.000
_cell.length_c   1.000
_cell.angle_alpha   90.00
_cell.angle_beta   90.00
_cell.angle_gamma   90.00
#
_symmetry.space_group_name_H-M   'P 1'
#
loop_
_entity.id
_entity.type
_entity.pdbx_description
1 polymer ?
#
loop_
_entity_poly.entity_id
_entity_poly.type
_entity_poly.pdbx_seq_one_letter_code
_entity_poly.pdbx_strand_id
1 'polypeptide(L)'
;MTTESTRRREPADGAQRPPFHRRVLKLEHPANVGPLVHVGLWVAFLAVGLFVPGATAWYVAVPLIVLLALLNLSITVGVLHMHTHRPLFVSRAMNRLTDMLCCLPGGYTGALMREVHVLNHHRFNDGPGDVTSTDGRERGLRAVWYWMSYSAIIQIFMLRKIFATGPSTDRRRRRHRYLVDAALYVVVVGALAYFAGTTRFLMFYVLPFAVTQLNSGYFAWLTHAPARVFDDDPSKSINTVGNWLNFWIFNQGYHSVHHRYPGIHWSQIPDRLDFMRQVDPGVVVPYWMTLNSAWRVLVPGGFLDTTYGERWKTKLENRLADGGARARYLPWFAWV
;
A
#
# COMPACT_ATOMS: atom_id res chain seq x y z
N MET A 1 36.03 -38.13 -48.51
CA MET A 1 35.69 -36.72 -48.82
C MET A 1 34.30 -36.46 -48.28
N THR A 2 34.22 -35.94 -47.06
CA THR A 2 32.97 -35.50 -46.43
C THR A 2 33.25 -34.12 -45.88
N THR A 3 32.78 -33.11 -46.60
CA THR A 3 32.91 -31.70 -46.24
C THR A 3 31.97 -31.38 -45.09
N GLU A 4 32.56 -31.13 -43.93
CA GLU A 4 31.90 -30.60 -42.74
C GLU A 4 31.40 -29.18 -43.03
N SER A 5 30.09 -29.02 -43.09
CA SER A 5 29.42 -27.72 -43.19
C SER A 5 29.58 -26.97 -41.87
N THR A 6 30.54 -26.07 -41.79
CA THR A 6 30.68 -25.08 -40.71
C THR A 6 29.45 -24.17 -40.66
N ARG A 7 28.49 -24.47 -39.77
CA ARG A 7 27.47 -23.48 -39.35
C ARG A 7 28.20 -22.32 -38.67
N ARG A 8 28.32 -21.19 -39.37
CA ARG A 8 28.61 -19.89 -38.76
C ARG A 8 27.60 -19.65 -37.65
N ARG A 9 28.07 -19.56 -36.40
CA ARG A 9 27.29 -18.94 -35.32
C ARG A 9 27.13 -17.47 -35.67
N GLU A 10 25.90 -17.05 -35.94
CA GLU A 10 25.55 -15.64 -35.94
C GLU A 10 25.86 -15.05 -34.55
N PRO A 11 26.38 -13.81 -34.48
CA PRO A 11 26.65 -13.17 -33.20
C PRO A 11 25.33 -12.95 -32.46
N ALA A 12 25.28 -13.39 -31.21
CA ALA A 12 24.17 -13.12 -30.31
C ALA A 12 23.90 -11.61 -30.29
N ASP A 13 22.66 -11.28 -30.62
CA ASP A 13 22.10 -9.94 -30.67
C ASP A 13 22.55 -9.12 -29.44
N GLY A 14 23.03 -7.90 -29.69
CA GLY A 14 23.78 -7.10 -28.74
C GLY A 14 23.01 -6.86 -27.45
N ALA A 15 23.50 -7.40 -26.33
CA ALA A 15 22.91 -7.17 -25.02
C ALA A 15 22.90 -5.67 -24.70
N GLN A 16 21.77 -5.01 -24.94
CA GLN A 16 21.58 -3.60 -24.65
C GLN A 16 21.87 -3.36 -23.16
N ARG A 17 22.74 -2.39 -22.88
CA ARG A 17 23.10 -2.04 -21.50
C ARG A 17 21.82 -1.69 -20.72
N PRO A 18 21.68 -2.14 -19.45
CA PRO A 18 20.54 -1.78 -18.63
C PRO A 18 20.37 -0.25 -18.55
N PRO A 19 19.13 0.26 -18.52
CA PRO A 19 18.86 1.69 -18.51
C PRO A 19 19.46 2.39 -17.28
N PHE A 20 19.69 3.70 -17.38
CA PHE A 20 20.36 4.51 -16.34
C PHE A 20 19.79 4.31 -14.93
N HIS A 21 18.46 4.34 -14.79
CA HIS A 21 17.79 4.19 -13.49
C HIS A 21 18.11 2.84 -12.83
N ARG A 22 18.22 1.74 -13.59
CA ARG A 22 18.59 0.42 -13.07
C ARG A 22 20.09 0.32 -12.78
N ARG A 23 20.94 0.87 -13.64
CA ARG A 23 22.40 0.75 -13.52
C ARG A 23 22.97 1.62 -12.40
N VAL A 24 22.55 2.88 -12.34
CA VAL A 24 23.11 3.92 -11.46
C VAL A 24 22.26 4.09 -10.22
N LEU A 25 20.96 4.39 -10.38
CA LEU A 25 20.06 4.63 -9.24
C LEU A 25 19.56 3.33 -8.58
N LYS A 26 19.82 2.18 -9.21
CA LYS A 26 19.33 0.86 -8.81
C LYS A 26 17.80 0.77 -8.70
N LEU A 27 17.05 1.69 -9.28
CA LEU A 27 15.59 1.67 -9.29
C LEU A 27 15.11 0.55 -10.21
N GLU A 28 14.05 -0.15 -9.81
CA GLU A 28 13.40 -1.17 -10.63
C GLU A 28 12.71 -0.54 -11.85
N HIS A 29 12.08 0.62 -11.65
CA HIS A 29 11.40 1.44 -12.64
C HIS A 29 11.65 2.94 -12.32
N PRO A 30 11.80 3.84 -13.31
CA PRO A 30 12.12 5.26 -13.07
C PRO A 30 11.08 6.00 -12.24
N ALA A 31 9.80 5.63 -12.38
CA ALA A 31 8.72 6.24 -11.61
C ALA A 31 8.89 6.05 -10.09
N ASN A 32 9.64 5.04 -9.63
CA ASN A 32 9.86 4.78 -8.21
C ASN A 32 10.51 5.94 -7.43
N VAL A 33 11.02 6.98 -8.12
CA VAL A 33 11.34 8.27 -7.50
C VAL A 33 10.15 8.85 -6.72
N GLY A 34 8.92 8.77 -7.23
CA GLY A 34 7.73 9.31 -6.56
C GLY A 34 7.50 8.74 -5.15
N PRO A 35 7.33 7.41 -5.01
CA PRO A 35 7.24 6.76 -3.70
C PRO A 35 8.40 7.09 -2.76
N LEU A 36 9.64 7.18 -3.28
CA LEU A 36 10.81 7.50 -2.48
C LEU A 36 10.84 8.96 -2.01
N VAL A 37 10.29 9.89 -2.80
CA VAL A 37 10.09 11.29 -2.36
C VAL A 37 9.18 11.31 -1.15
N HIS A 38 8.08 10.54 -1.13
CA HIS A 38 7.17 10.51 0.03
C HIS A 38 7.86 9.93 1.28
N VAL A 39 8.65 8.86 1.12
CA VAL A 39 9.47 8.32 2.23
C VAL A 39 10.50 9.37 2.71
N GLY A 40 11.18 10.06 1.81
CA GLY A 40 12.16 11.10 2.14
C GLY A 40 11.52 12.30 2.85
N LEU A 41 10.37 12.78 2.38
CA LEU A 41 9.60 13.84 3.01
C LEU A 41 9.17 13.43 4.42
N TRP A 42 8.70 12.20 4.60
CA TRP A 42 8.34 11.70 5.93
C TRP A 42 9.51 11.70 6.89
N VAL A 43 10.68 11.19 6.49
CA VAL A 43 11.90 11.22 7.32
C VAL A 43 12.28 12.66 7.67
N ALA A 44 12.26 13.57 6.69
CA ALA A 44 12.65 14.96 6.88
C ALA A 44 11.70 15.70 7.84
N PHE A 45 10.38 15.60 7.63
CA PHE A 45 9.38 16.26 8.46
C PHE A 45 9.26 15.63 9.85
N LEU A 46 9.49 14.32 9.97
CA LEU A 46 9.59 13.66 11.27
C LEU A 46 10.80 14.20 12.04
N ALA A 47 11.96 14.32 11.39
CA ALA A 47 13.15 14.89 12.02
C ALA A 47 12.92 16.36 12.45
N VAL A 48 12.22 17.17 11.66
CA VAL A 48 11.80 18.52 12.05
C VAL A 48 10.95 18.46 13.33
N GLY A 49 9.91 17.64 13.37
CA GLY A 49 9.04 17.51 14.54
C GLY A 49 9.80 17.06 15.80
N LEU A 50 10.67 16.06 15.65
CA LEU A 50 11.38 15.45 16.77
C LEU A 50 12.54 16.30 17.31
N PHE A 51 13.22 17.07 16.46
CA PHE A 51 14.50 17.68 16.84
C PHE A 51 14.59 19.21 16.68
N VAL A 52 13.60 19.87 16.07
CA VAL A 52 13.58 21.34 15.99
C VAL A 52 12.76 21.90 17.16
N PRO A 53 13.36 22.69 18.09
CA PRO A 53 12.64 23.16 19.27
C PRO A 53 11.36 23.95 18.97
N GLY A 54 11.36 24.75 17.89
CA GLY A 54 10.19 25.53 17.47
C GLY A 54 9.03 24.71 16.92
N ALA A 55 9.20 23.41 16.63
CA ALA A 55 8.16 22.57 16.04
C ALA A 55 6.95 22.38 16.96
N THR A 56 7.12 22.49 18.28
CA THR A 56 6.03 22.34 19.26
C THR A 56 5.11 23.55 19.35
N ALA A 57 5.44 24.67 18.71
CA ALA A 57 4.52 25.80 18.63
C ALA A 57 3.29 25.38 17.81
N TRP A 58 2.07 25.56 18.34
CA TRP A 58 0.85 24.97 17.76
C TRP A 58 0.62 25.29 16.28
N TYR A 59 0.97 26.50 15.84
CA TYR A 59 0.86 26.90 14.43
C TYR A 59 1.82 26.15 13.48
N VAL A 60 2.89 25.55 14.01
CA VAL A 60 3.77 24.61 13.28
C VAL A 60 3.33 23.16 13.54
N ALA A 61 3.04 22.83 14.80
CA ALA A 61 2.77 21.48 15.23
C ALA A 61 1.54 20.88 14.53
N VAL A 62 0.43 21.63 14.45
CA VAL A 62 -0.82 21.12 13.86
C VAL A 62 -0.65 20.79 12.37
N PRO A 63 -0.17 21.71 11.50
CA PRO A 63 0.10 21.37 10.10
C PRO A 63 1.08 20.21 9.95
N LEU A 64 2.12 20.15 10.79
CA LEU A 64 3.13 19.10 10.73
C LEU A 64 2.56 17.72 11.10
N ILE A 65 1.71 17.65 12.14
CA ILE A 65 1.01 16.41 12.54
C ILE A 65 0.09 15.93 11.42
N VAL A 66 -0.67 16.84 10.79
CA VAL A 66 -1.55 16.50 9.67
C VAL A 66 -0.73 16.00 8.47
N LEU A 67 0.37 16.67 8.14
CA LEU A 67 1.27 16.26 7.07
C LEU A 67 1.88 14.88 7.34
N LEU A 68 2.34 14.63 8.57
CA LEU A 68 2.87 13.32 8.97
C LEU A 68 1.79 12.23 8.91
N ALA A 69 0.55 12.52 9.30
CA ALA A 69 -0.55 11.57 9.15
C ALA A 69 -0.87 11.24 7.68
N LEU A 70 -0.84 12.24 6.79
CA LEU A 70 -1.01 12.03 5.34
C LEU A 70 0.15 11.25 4.72
N LEU A 71 1.38 11.56 5.12
CA LEU A 71 2.56 10.81 4.69
C LEU A 71 2.55 9.38 5.23
N ASN A 72 2.09 9.15 6.45
CA ASN A 72 1.91 7.81 6.99
C ASN A 72 0.90 7.02 6.16
N LEU A 73 -0.27 7.60 5.85
CA LEU A 73 -1.27 7.00 4.94
C LEU A 73 -0.64 6.63 3.59
N SER A 74 0.08 7.57 3.00
CA SER A 74 0.77 7.36 1.72
C SER A 74 1.78 6.23 1.79
N ILE A 75 2.58 6.17 2.86
CA ILE A 75 3.63 5.17 3.03
C ILE A 75 3.04 3.80 3.34
N THR A 76 2.04 3.68 4.21
CA THR A 76 1.50 2.37 4.60
C THR A 76 0.58 1.78 3.54
N VAL A 77 -0.42 2.54 3.09
CA VAL A 77 -1.42 2.07 2.11
C VAL A 77 -0.89 2.14 0.68
N GLY A 78 -0.07 3.15 0.36
CA GLY A 78 0.51 3.29 -0.98
C GLY A 78 1.83 2.54 -1.12
N VAL A 79 2.89 3.09 -0.55
CA VAL A 79 4.29 2.70 -0.83
C VAL A 79 4.62 1.30 -0.32
N LEU A 80 4.32 0.98 0.94
CA LEU A 80 4.59 -0.32 1.54
C LEU A 80 3.77 -1.42 0.85
N HIS A 81 2.50 -1.15 0.57
CA HIS A 81 1.62 -2.05 -0.17
C HIS A 81 2.21 -2.42 -1.53
N MET A 82 2.53 -1.43 -2.38
CA MET A 82 3.11 -1.71 -3.70
C MET A 82 4.51 -2.34 -3.58
N HIS A 83 5.33 -1.91 -2.62
CA HIS A 83 6.71 -2.37 -2.45
C HIS A 83 6.77 -3.85 -2.09
N THR A 84 5.81 -4.29 -1.26
CA THR A 84 5.69 -5.69 -0.83
C THR A 84 5.35 -6.62 -2.00
N HIS A 85 4.56 -6.14 -2.95
CA HIS A 85 4.25 -6.84 -4.19
C HIS A 85 5.43 -6.81 -5.17
N ARG A 86 5.98 -5.62 -5.41
CA ARG A 86 7.05 -5.36 -6.38
C ARG A 86 8.10 -4.42 -5.77
N PRO A 87 9.32 -4.90 -5.49
CA PRO A 87 10.36 -4.06 -4.88
C PRO A 87 10.69 -2.81 -5.71
N LEU A 88 10.99 -1.69 -5.04
CA LEU A 88 11.23 -0.41 -5.70
C LEU A 88 12.63 -0.33 -6.33
N PHE A 89 13.57 -1.14 -5.84
CA PHE A 89 14.94 -1.23 -6.33
C PHE A 89 15.24 -2.63 -6.88
N VAL A 90 16.25 -2.71 -7.74
CA VAL A 90 16.91 -3.99 -8.09
C VAL A 90 17.93 -4.40 -7.02
N SER A 91 18.38 -3.47 -6.18
CA SER A 91 19.33 -3.71 -5.09
C SER A 91 18.63 -4.27 -3.85
N ARG A 92 19.09 -5.44 -3.38
CA ARG A 92 18.58 -6.08 -2.15
C ARG A 92 18.77 -5.22 -0.90
N ALA A 93 19.91 -4.55 -0.80
CA ALA A 93 20.22 -3.69 0.36
C ALA A 93 19.31 -2.45 0.40
N MET A 94 19.06 -1.83 -0.76
CA MET A 94 18.18 -0.66 -0.84
C MET A 94 16.73 -1.05 -0.55
N ASN A 95 16.24 -2.16 -1.11
CA ASN A 95 14.92 -2.69 -0.75
C ASN A 95 14.83 -2.99 0.75
N ARG A 96 15.90 -3.52 1.36
CA ARG A 96 15.91 -3.79 2.80
C ARG A 96 15.80 -2.52 3.64
N LEU A 97 16.47 -1.45 3.24
CA LEU A 97 16.32 -0.14 3.89
C LEU A 97 14.90 0.41 3.69
N THR A 98 14.36 0.31 2.47
CA THR A 98 13.00 0.74 2.14
C THR A 98 11.94 -0.04 2.93
N ASP A 99 12.08 -1.37 3.08
CA ASP A 99 11.24 -2.20 3.94
C ASP A 99 11.16 -1.57 5.35
N MET A 100 12.31 -1.27 5.95
CA MET A 100 12.38 -0.73 7.31
C MET A 100 11.72 0.66 7.41
N LEU A 101 12.08 1.58 6.51
CA LEU A 101 11.53 2.93 6.53
C LEU A 101 10.01 2.94 6.31
N CYS A 102 9.50 2.12 5.40
CA CYS A 102 8.08 2.06 5.10
C CYS A 102 7.27 1.36 6.21
N CYS A 103 7.91 0.53 7.03
CA CYS A 103 7.27 -0.17 8.14
C CYS A 103 7.20 0.65 9.43
N LEU A 104 8.06 1.66 9.61
CA LEU A 104 8.06 2.51 10.83
C LEU A 104 6.70 3.19 11.08
N PRO A 105 6.05 3.86 10.11
CA PRO A 105 4.80 4.58 10.35
C PRO A 105 3.61 3.71 10.78
N GLY A 106 3.61 2.42 10.40
CA GLY A 106 2.50 1.49 10.65
C GLY A 106 2.81 0.38 11.64
N GLY A 107 4.02 0.34 12.22
CA GLY A 107 4.35 -0.70 13.20
C GLY A 107 4.37 -2.11 12.62
N TYR A 108 4.80 -2.23 11.36
CA TYR A 108 4.83 -3.49 10.63
C TYR A 108 6.25 -4.04 10.48
N THR A 109 6.36 -5.19 9.85
CA THR A 109 7.62 -5.68 9.28
C THR A 109 7.37 -6.08 7.83
N GLY A 110 8.38 -6.01 6.98
CA GLY A 110 8.24 -6.45 5.58
C GLY A 110 7.86 -7.94 5.49
N ALA A 111 8.30 -8.76 6.45
CA ALA A 111 7.90 -10.15 6.57
C ALA A 111 6.39 -10.32 6.89
N LEU A 112 5.88 -9.55 7.87
CA LEU A 112 4.46 -9.52 8.21
C LEU A 112 3.62 -9.11 6.99
N MET A 113 3.97 -7.99 6.36
CA MET A 113 3.19 -7.45 5.24
C MET A 113 3.16 -8.43 4.06
N ARG A 114 4.29 -9.08 3.75
CA ARG A 114 4.34 -10.09 2.68
C ARG A 114 3.50 -11.31 3.01
N GLU A 115 3.56 -11.82 4.23
CA GLU A 115 2.83 -13.03 4.62
C GLU A 115 1.32 -12.78 4.63
N VAL A 116 0.88 -11.66 5.22
CA VAL A 116 -0.54 -11.32 5.35
C VAL A 116 -1.12 -10.89 4.01
N HIS A 117 -0.50 -9.91 3.34
CA HIS A 117 -1.09 -9.32 2.14
C HIS A 117 -0.87 -10.17 0.90
N VAL A 118 0.38 -10.48 0.58
CA VAL A 118 0.72 -11.13 -0.71
C VAL A 118 0.44 -12.63 -0.69
N LEU A 119 0.81 -13.33 0.39
CA LEU A 119 0.72 -14.80 0.42
C LEU A 119 -0.63 -15.33 0.93
N ASN A 120 -1.30 -14.59 1.80
CA ASN A 120 -2.59 -14.99 2.37
C ASN A 120 -3.76 -14.25 1.71
N HIS A 121 -3.82 -12.93 1.82
CA HIS A 121 -4.96 -12.14 1.34
C HIS A 121 -5.16 -12.27 -0.18
N HIS A 122 -4.13 -12.05 -1.00
CA HIS A 122 -4.23 -12.24 -2.46
C HIS A 122 -4.55 -13.68 -2.89
N ARG A 123 -4.23 -14.68 -2.05
CA ARG A 123 -4.56 -16.08 -2.34
C ARG A 123 -6.05 -16.39 -2.12
N PHE A 124 -6.64 -15.83 -1.07
CA PHE A 124 -8.00 -16.15 -0.64
C PHE A 124 -9.01 -15.06 -1.01
N ASN A 125 -8.54 -13.86 -1.37
CA ASN A 125 -9.28 -12.71 -1.86
C ASN A 125 -10.47 -12.37 -0.95
N ASP A 126 -10.20 -12.09 0.33
CA ASP A 126 -11.19 -11.88 1.40
C ASP A 126 -12.07 -13.12 1.71
N GLY A 127 -11.93 -14.23 0.98
CA GLY A 127 -12.71 -15.45 1.15
C GLY A 127 -12.21 -16.40 2.27
N PRO A 128 -12.79 -17.61 2.37
CA PRO A 128 -12.42 -18.59 3.39
C PRO A 128 -10.92 -18.93 3.37
N GLY A 129 -10.27 -18.76 4.52
CA GLY A 129 -8.82 -18.96 4.67
C GLY A 129 -7.99 -17.67 4.69
N ASP A 130 -8.60 -16.53 4.32
CA ASP A 130 -8.02 -15.21 4.52
C ASP A 130 -8.09 -14.82 6.00
N VAL A 131 -6.94 -14.55 6.62
CA VAL A 131 -6.90 -14.08 8.02
C VAL A 131 -7.46 -12.68 8.18
N THR A 132 -7.44 -11.91 7.09
CA THR A 132 -8.00 -10.56 7.01
C THR A 132 -9.43 -10.56 6.50
N SER A 133 -10.08 -11.72 6.35
CA SER A 133 -11.46 -11.81 5.89
C SER A 133 -12.42 -10.92 6.70
N THR A 134 -13.26 -10.20 5.98
CA THR A 134 -14.37 -9.40 6.50
C THR A 134 -15.68 -10.18 6.63
N ASP A 135 -15.68 -11.46 6.27
CA ASP A 135 -16.83 -12.36 6.36
C ASP A 135 -17.41 -12.43 7.78
N GLY A 136 -18.71 -12.20 7.91
CA GLY A 136 -19.44 -12.11 9.17
C GLY A 136 -19.16 -10.85 9.99
N ARG A 137 -18.44 -9.87 9.44
CA ARG A 137 -18.00 -8.62 10.08
C ARG A 137 -18.32 -7.38 9.24
N GLU A 138 -19.34 -7.47 8.39
CA GLU A 138 -19.70 -6.46 7.39
C GLU A 138 -20.40 -5.24 7.97
N ARG A 139 -20.95 -5.34 9.20
CA ARG A 139 -21.73 -4.28 9.84
C ARG A 139 -21.79 -4.38 11.36
N GLY A 140 -22.25 -3.30 11.98
CA GLY A 140 -22.53 -3.22 13.42
C GLY A 140 -21.27 -3.38 14.28
N LEU A 141 -21.45 -3.91 15.50
CA LEU A 141 -20.35 -4.06 16.47
C LEU A 141 -19.23 -4.99 15.99
N ARG A 142 -19.53 -5.96 15.12
CA ARG A 142 -18.52 -6.86 14.55
C ARG A 142 -17.58 -6.13 13.57
N ALA A 143 -18.10 -5.17 12.80
CA ALA A 143 -17.28 -4.30 11.95
C ALA A 143 -16.33 -3.44 12.80
N VAL A 144 -16.86 -2.80 13.85
CA VAL A 144 -16.05 -1.98 14.77
C VAL A 144 -14.99 -2.83 15.47
N TRP A 145 -15.36 -4.04 15.94
CA TRP A 145 -14.40 -4.97 16.54
C TRP A 145 -13.30 -5.37 15.56
N TYR A 146 -13.65 -5.71 14.31
CA TYR A 146 -12.67 -6.06 13.28
C TYR A 146 -11.69 -4.92 13.05
N TRP A 147 -12.23 -3.72 12.81
CA TRP A 147 -11.45 -2.52 12.58
C TRP A 147 -10.46 -2.29 13.72
N MET A 148 -10.93 -2.22 14.96
CA MET A 148 -10.08 -1.95 16.13
C MET A 148 -9.08 -3.09 16.40
N SER A 149 -9.43 -4.32 16.05
CA SER A 149 -8.60 -5.51 16.29
C SER A 149 -7.67 -5.87 15.14
N TYR A 150 -7.76 -5.20 13.99
CA TYR A 150 -7.04 -5.56 12.77
C TYR A 150 -5.53 -5.75 12.99
N SER A 151 -4.89 -4.81 13.68
CA SER A 151 -3.47 -4.89 14.00
C SER A 151 -3.13 -6.11 14.87
N ALA A 152 -3.99 -6.46 15.84
CA ALA A 152 -3.79 -7.66 16.65
C ALA A 152 -3.99 -8.95 15.84
N ILE A 153 -5.02 -8.97 14.97
CA ILE A 153 -5.33 -10.12 14.09
C ILE A 153 -4.11 -10.48 13.24
N ILE A 154 -3.54 -9.51 12.52
CA ILE A 154 -2.42 -9.76 11.61
C ILE A 154 -1.13 -10.15 12.35
N GLN A 155 -0.87 -9.54 13.52
CA GLN A 155 0.32 -9.84 14.32
C GLN A 155 0.24 -11.23 14.94
N ILE A 156 -0.91 -11.60 15.53
CA ILE A 156 -1.14 -12.93 16.10
C ILE A 156 -1.03 -14.00 15.00
N PHE A 157 -1.59 -13.74 13.82
CA PHE A 157 -1.44 -14.64 12.67
C PHE A 157 0.02 -14.87 12.30
N MET A 158 0.81 -13.80 12.16
CA MET A 158 2.23 -13.89 11.82
C MET A 158 3.02 -14.67 12.87
N LEU A 159 2.80 -14.38 14.15
CA LEU A 159 3.44 -15.11 15.26
C LEU A 159 3.08 -16.60 15.23
N ARG A 160 1.81 -16.96 15.07
CA ARG A 160 1.38 -18.36 14.92
C ARG A 160 2.02 -18.99 13.69
N LYS A 161 2.08 -18.29 12.56
CA LYS A 161 2.64 -18.82 11.31
C LYS A 161 4.12 -19.16 11.42
N ILE A 162 4.91 -18.35 12.13
CA ILE A 162 6.36 -18.54 12.26
C ILE A 162 6.77 -19.40 13.47
N PHE A 163 5.91 -19.56 14.49
CA PHE A 163 6.22 -20.31 15.71
C PHE A 163 5.41 -21.60 15.93
N ALA A 164 4.18 -21.74 15.41
CA ALA A 164 3.25 -22.79 15.85
C ALA A 164 3.28 -24.11 15.05
N THR A 165 4.13 -24.27 14.03
CA THR A 165 4.12 -25.48 13.17
C THR A 165 5.53 -25.98 12.85
N GLY A 166 5.68 -27.29 12.57
CA GLY A 166 6.96 -28.03 12.46
C GLY A 166 8.02 -27.45 11.50
N PRO A 167 9.32 -27.65 11.76
CA PRO A 167 10.39 -26.86 11.16
C PRO A 167 10.46 -26.96 9.63
N SER A 168 10.50 -25.82 8.94
CA SER A 168 10.94 -25.72 7.55
C SER A 168 12.03 -24.65 7.40
N THR A 169 12.91 -24.82 6.42
CA THR A 169 14.00 -23.85 6.11
C THR A 169 13.44 -22.46 5.83
N ASP A 170 12.38 -22.38 5.03
CA ASP A 170 11.67 -21.15 4.71
C ASP A 170 11.07 -20.47 5.94
N ARG A 171 10.47 -21.25 6.85
CA ARG A 171 9.91 -20.68 8.09
C ARG A 171 11.02 -20.17 9.00
N ARG A 172 12.14 -20.88 9.12
CA ARG A 172 13.30 -20.41 9.90
C ARG A 172 13.84 -19.08 9.35
N ARG A 173 13.97 -18.96 8.02
CA ARG A 173 14.37 -17.71 7.36
C ARG A 173 13.38 -16.58 7.61
N ARG A 174 12.07 -16.82 7.45
CA ARG A 174 11.02 -15.83 7.74
C ARG A 174 11.01 -15.40 9.20
N ARG A 175 11.11 -16.35 10.13
CA ARG A 175 11.19 -16.08 11.56
C ARG A 175 12.39 -15.23 11.92
N HIS A 176 13.58 -15.59 11.43
CA HIS A 176 14.79 -14.79 11.66
C HIS A 176 14.62 -13.37 11.12
N ARG A 177 14.09 -13.22 9.89
CA ARG A 177 13.85 -11.89 9.30
C ARG A 177 12.87 -11.07 10.13
N TYR A 178 11.75 -11.66 10.55
CA TYR A 178 10.76 -11.01 11.39
C TYR A 178 11.35 -10.55 12.73
N LEU A 179 12.13 -11.42 13.40
CA LEU A 179 12.73 -11.08 14.69
C LEU A 179 13.77 -9.96 14.57
N VAL A 180 14.60 -9.98 13.53
CA VAL A 180 15.55 -8.89 13.24
C VAL A 180 14.79 -7.60 12.96
N ASP A 181 13.71 -7.65 12.17
CA ASP A 181 12.88 -6.48 11.86
C ASP A 181 12.22 -5.89 13.10
N ALA A 182 11.62 -6.74 13.93
CA ALA A 182 10.99 -6.34 15.17
C ALA A 182 12.01 -5.74 16.15
N ALA A 183 13.20 -6.34 16.28
CA ALA A 183 14.26 -5.80 17.12
C ALA A 183 14.75 -4.45 16.61
N LEU A 184 15.00 -4.30 15.31
CA LEU A 184 15.41 -3.02 14.71
C LEU A 184 14.33 -1.95 14.88
N TYR A 185 13.05 -2.31 14.70
CA TYR A 185 11.94 -1.41 14.94
C TYR A 185 11.95 -0.89 16.39
N VAL A 186 12.04 -1.79 17.37
CA VAL A 186 12.07 -1.41 18.80
C VAL A 186 13.27 -0.53 19.12
N VAL A 187 14.46 -0.86 18.60
CA VAL A 187 15.67 -0.06 18.81
C VAL A 187 15.55 1.33 18.20
N VAL A 188 15.08 1.43 16.95
CA VAL A 188 14.94 2.72 16.26
C VAL A 188 13.89 3.58 16.95
N VAL A 189 12.70 3.04 17.23
CA VAL A 189 11.63 3.80 17.89
C VAL A 189 12.01 4.17 19.33
N GLY A 190 12.68 3.27 20.07
CA GLY A 190 13.21 3.56 21.39
C GLY A 190 14.25 4.67 21.38
N ALA A 191 15.17 4.66 20.40
CA ALA A 191 16.14 5.73 20.21
C ALA A 191 15.46 7.06 19.88
N LEU A 192 14.48 7.07 18.96
CA LEU A 192 13.69 8.27 18.64
C LEU A 192 12.99 8.83 19.89
N ALA A 193 12.37 7.97 20.71
CA ALA A 193 11.72 8.38 21.94
C ALA A 193 12.71 8.98 22.95
N TYR A 194 13.86 8.34 23.13
CA TYR A 194 14.90 8.79 24.06
C TYR A 194 15.50 10.14 23.65
N PHE A 195 15.89 10.29 22.38
CA PHE A 195 16.59 11.50 21.92
C PHE A 195 15.66 12.69 21.64
N ALA A 196 14.40 12.46 21.22
CA ALA A 196 13.48 13.56 20.93
C ALA A 196 12.85 14.18 22.20
N GLY A 197 12.81 13.41 23.29
CA GLY A 197 12.06 13.74 24.50
C GLY A 197 10.56 13.45 24.36
N THR A 198 9.91 13.20 25.50
CA THR A 198 8.54 12.68 25.58
C THR A 198 7.53 13.51 24.80
N THR A 199 7.52 14.84 24.97
CA THR A 199 6.52 15.70 24.32
C THR A 199 6.59 15.64 22.80
N ARG A 200 7.78 15.79 22.20
CA ARG A 200 7.95 15.75 20.75
C ARG A 200 7.68 14.37 20.19
N PHE A 201 8.13 13.32 20.89
CA PHE A 201 7.85 11.94 20.48
C PHE A 201 6.34 11.64 20.49
N LEU A 202 5.61 12.05 21.53
CA LEU A 202 4.16 11.88 21.59
C LEU A 202 3.44 12.63 20.46
N MET A 203 3.81 13.88 20.22
CA MET A 203 3.16 14.74 19.22
C MET A 203 3.44 14.29 17.78
N PHE A 204 4.70 14.00 17.45
CA PHE A 204 5.12 13.84 16.04
C PHE A 204 5.34 12.39 15.62
N TYR A 205 5.52 11.45 16.55
CA TYR A 205 5.57 10.03 16.23
C TYR A 205 4.29 9.32 16.65
N VAL A 206 3.95 9.33 17.94
CA VAL A 206 2.87 8.50 18.49
C VAL A 206 1.49 8.93 17.98
N LEU A 207 1.20 10.23 17.92
CA LEU A 207 -0.11 10.69 17.44
C LEU A 207 -0.37 10.36 15.95
N PRO A 208 0.52 10.71 14.99
CA PRO A 208 0.38 10.26 13.60
C PRO A 208 0.36 8.74 13.46
N PHE A 209 1.17 8.02 14.24
CA PHE A 209 1.16 6.55 14.30
C PHE A 209 -0.22 6.02 14.73
N ALA A 210 -0.81 6.55 15.79
CA ALA A 210 -2.14 6.12 16.27
C ALA A 210 -3.23 6.35 15.21
N VAL A 211 -3.21 7.49 14.52
CA VAL A 211 -4.09 7.76 13.38
C VAL A 211 -3.89 6.72 12.28
N THR A 212 -2.65 6.33 12.00
CA THR A 212 -2.30 5.31 11.00
C THR A 212 -2.83 3.94 11.38
N GLN A 213 -2.69 3.53 12.65
CA GLN A 213 -3.21 2.25 13.13
C GLN A 213 -4.73 2.15 12.99
N LEU A 214 -5.45 3.21 13.37
CA LEU A 214 -6.89 3.29 13.17
C LEU A 214 -7.22 3.26 11.67
N ASN A 215 -6.48 4.00 10.85
CA ASN A 215 -6.77 4.04 9.43
C ASN A 215 -6.53 2.70 8.72
N SER A 216 -5.48 1.95 9.07
CA SER A 216 -5.17 0.66 8.44
C SER A 216 -6.27 -0.37 8.67
N GLY A 217 -6.78 -0.47 9.91
CA GLY A 217 -7.90 -1.38 10.19
C GLY A 217 -9.20 -0.95 9.51
N TYR A 218 -9.43 0.36 9.43
CA TYR A 218 -10.57 0.90 8.69
C TYR A 218 -10.46 0.62 7.19
N PHE A 219 -9.29 0.83 6.61
CA PHE A 219 -9.02 0.57 5.20
C PHE A 219 -9.25 -0.90 4.85
N ALA A 220 -8.66 -1.82 5.61
CA ALA A 220 -8.82 -3.26 5.38
C ALA A 220 -10.28 -3.71 5.45
N TRP A 221 -11.07 -3.10 6.34
CA TRP A 221 -12.51 -3.34 6.40
C TRP A 221 -13.23 -2.72 5.20
N LEU A 222 -13.00 -1.43 4.95
CA LEU A 222 -13.70 -0.63 3.94
C LEU A 222 -13.53 -1.20 2.53
N THR A 223 -12.37 -1.76 2.21
CA THR A 223 -12.12 -2.27 0.86
C THR A 223 -12.91 -3.52 0.51
N HIS A 224 -13.34 -4.32 1.48
CA HIS A 224 -14.02 -5.59 1.20
C HIS A 224 -15.43 -5.70 1.81
N ALA A 225 -15.62 -5.26 3.06
CA ALA A 225 -16.87 -5.48 3.78
C ALA A 225 -18.10 -4.91 3.04
N PRO A 226 -18.10 -3.65 2.55
CA PRO A 226 -19.28 -3.13 1.85
C PRO A 226 -19.48 -3.76 0.47
N ALA A 227 -18.43 -4.29 -0.16
CA ALA A 227 -18.47 -4.88 -1.48
C ALA A 227 -19.00 -6.33 -1.48
N ARG A 228 -19.23 -6.93 -0.31
CA ARG A 228 -19.78 -8.29 -0.16
C ARG A 228 -21.17 -8.51 -0.72
N VAL A 229 -21.90 -7.45 -1.04
CA VAL A 229 -23.19 -7.55 -1.74
C VAL A 229 -23.01 -8.07 -3.18
N PHE A 230 -21.79 -7.97 -3.73
CA PHE A 230 -21.43 -8.43 -5.07
C PHE A 230 -20.62 -9.72 -4.96
N ASP A 231 -21.28 -10.86 -5.13
CA ASP A 231 -20.68 -12.19 -5.00
C ASP A 231 -19.76 -12.58 -6.19
N ASP A 232 -19.59 -11.69 -7.17
CA ASP A 232 -18.82 -11.85 -8.41
C ASP A 232 -17.57 -10.95 -8.50
N ASP A 233 -16.45 -11.53 -8.96
CA ASP A 233 -15.27 -10.78 -9.42
C ASP A 233 -15.66 -10.15 -10.77
N PRO A 234 -15.68 -8.81 -10.92
CA PRO A 234 -14.69 -7.85 -10.40
C PRO A 234 -15.13 -6.89 -9.28
N SER A 235 -16.32 -7.09 -8.71
CA SER A 235 -16.98 -6.13 -7.81
C SER A 235 -16.78 -6.42 -6.32
N LYS A 236 -15.90 -7.37 -5.97
CA LYS A 236 -15.58 -7.79 -4.59
C LYS A 236 -14.75 -6.78 -3.78
N SER A 237 -14.56 -5.58 -4.29
CA SER A 237 -13.81 -4.55 -3.58
C SER A 237 -14.29 -3.14 -3.89
N ILE A 238 -14.19 -2.25 -2.90
CA ILE A 238 -14.44 -0.82 -3.05
C ILE A 238 -13.26 -0.16 -3.77
N ASN A 239 -13.57 0.66 -4.77
CA ASN A 239 -12.63 1.43 -5.55
C ASN A 239 -12.76 2.92 -5.19
N THR A 240 -11.79 3.45 -4.46
CA THR A 240 -11.73 4.87 -4.07
C THR A 240 -11.00 5.67 -5.16
N VAL A 241 -11.76 6.14 -6.17
CA VAL A 241 -11.22 6.62 -7.45
C VAL A 241 -10.86 8.11 -7.48
N GLY A 242 -10.91 8.81 -6.34
CA GLY A 242 -10.56 10.22 -6.25
C GLY A 242 -9.11 10.49 -6.67
N ASN A 243 -8.90 11.43 -7.60
CA ASN A 243 -7.58 11.71 -8.19
C ASN A 243 -6.53 12.14 -7.14
N TRP A 244 -6.91 12.99 -6.17
CA TRP A 244 -6.00 13.43 -5.10
C TRP A 244 -5.64 12.32 -4.11
N LEU A 245 -6.57 11.42 -3.79
CA LEU A 245 -6.26 10.24 -3.01
C LEU A 245 -5.23 9.39 -3.76
N ASN A 246 -5.51 9.09 -5.03
CA ASN A 246 -4.65 8.25 -5.87
C ASN A 246 -3.29 8.89 -6.18
N PHE A 247 -3.15 10.21 -6.06
CA PHE A 247 -1.84 10.85 -5.99
C PHE A 247 -1.06 10.42 -4.74
N TRP A 248 -1.68 10.48 -3.56
CA TRP A 248 -1.03 10.10 -2.30
C TRP A 248 -0.77 8.61 -2.18
N ILE A 249 -1.69 7.76 -2.66
CA ILE A 249 -1.54 6.29 -2.56
C ILE A 249 -1.10 5.66 -3.88
N PHE A 250 -0.61 6.43 -4.85
CA PHE A 250 -0.06 5.92 -6.11
C PHE A 250 -0.99 4.94 -6.84
N ASN A 251 -2.19 5.41 -7.20
CA ASN A 251 -3.22 4.65 -7.90
C ASN A 251 -3.74 3.38 -7.16
N GLN A 252 -3.38 3.15 -5.88
CA GLN A 252 -3.87 1.98 -5.11
C GLN A 252 -5.37 2.05 -4.79
N GLY A 253 -6.03 3.17 -5.04
CA GLY A 253 -7.49 3.31 -4.89
C GLY A 253 -8.28 2.52 -5.93
N TYR A 254 -7.66 2.15 -7.06
CA TYR A 254 -8.22 1.23 -8.07
C TYR A 254 -8.04 -0.23 -7.63
N HIS A 255 -8.69 -0.58 -6.53
CA HIS A 255 -8.51 -1.83 -5.81
C HIS A 255 -8.89 -3.07 -6.64
N SER A 256 -9.96 -3.01 -7.44
CA SER A 256 -10.33 -4.11 -8.34
C SER A 256 -9.23 -4.40 -9.37
N VAL A 257 -8.60 -3.35 -9.92
CA VAL A 257 -7.45 -3.52 -10.85
C VAL A 257 -6.26 -4.14 -10.11
N HIS A 258 -6.02 -3.73 -8.86
CA HIS A 258 -4.97 -4.31 -8.02
C HIS A 258 -5.17 -5.82 -7.77
N HIS A 259 -6.39 -6.25 -7.46
CA HIS A 259 -6.72 -7.65 -7.23
C HIS A 259 -6.67 -8.48 -8.52
N ARG A 260 -7.08 -7.89 -9.65
CA ARG A 260 -6.99 -8.53 -10.95
C ARG A 260 -5.55 -8.72 -11.42
N TYR A 261 -4.67 -7.76 -11.13
CA TYR A 261 -3.27 -7.76 -11.53
C TYR A 261 -2.33 -7.57 -10.33
N PRO A 262 -2.19 -8.57 -9.43
CA PRO A 262 -1.30 -8.47 -8.28
C PRO A 262 0.14 -8.18 -8.72
N GLY A 263 0.75 -7.13 -8.16
CA GLY A 263 2.10 -6.70 -8.53
C GLY A 263 2.24 -5.92 -9.83
N ILE A 264 1.13 -5.49 -10.45
CA ILE A 264 1.17 -4.44 -11.46
C ILE A 264 1.93 -3.23 -10.91
N HIS A 265 2.81 -2.64 -11.72
CA HIS A 265 3.50 -1.43 -11.31
C HIS A 265 2.48 -0.30 -11.17
N TRP A 266 2.55 0.49 -10.10
CA TRP A 266 1.56 1.52 -9.80
C TRP A 266 1.36 2.53 -10.95
N SER A 267 2.43 2.83 -11.69
CA SER A 267 2.38 3.72 -12.87
C SER A 267 1.76 3.09 -14.11
N GLN A 268 1.46 1.78 -14.09
CA GLN A 268 0.83 1.02 -15.17
C GLN A 268 -0.66 0.75 -14.90
N ILE A 269 -1.13 0.98 -13.67
CA ILE A 269 -2.56 0.91 -13.32
C ILE A 269 -3.45 1.75 -14.28
N PRO A 270 -3.06 2.97 -14.70
CA PRO A 270 -3.85 3.74 -15.66
C PRO A 270 -4.09 3.04 -17.00
N ASP A 271 -3.20 2.13 -17.42
CA ASP A 271 -3.32 1.36 -18.68
C ASP A 271 -4.21 0.11 -18.54
N ARG A 272 -4.80 -0.10 -17.36
CA ARG A 272 -5.69 -1.22 -17.05
C ARG A 272 -7.05 -0.76 -16.52
N LEU A 273 -7.35 0.53 -16.65
CA LEU A 273 -8.64 1.08 -16.21
C LEU A 273 -9.80 0.65 -17.10
N ASP A 274 -9.56 0.10 -18.29
CA ASP A 274 -10.58 -0.59 -19.08
C ASP A 274 -11.25 -1.75 -18.32
N PHE A 275 -10.54 -2.39 -17.38
CA PHE A 275 -11.11 -3.40 -16.48
C PHE A 275 -12.24 -2.84 -15.61
N MET A 276 -12.21 -1.55 -15.27
CA MET A 276 -13.25 -0.90 -14.47
C MET A 276 -14.61 -0.83 -15.17
N ARG A 277 -14.67 -1.11 -16.48
CA ARG A 277 -15.95 -1.27 -17.22
C ARG A 277 -16.81 -2.40 -16.65
N GLN A 278 -16.17 -3.47 -16.20
CA GLN A 278 -16.81 -4.67 -15.68
C GLN A 278 -17.19 -4.54 -14.20
N VAL A 279 -16.63 -3.54 -13.49
CA VAL A 279 -16.90 -3.29 -12.08
C VAL A 279 -18.28 -2.65 -11.91
N ASP A 280 -19.05 -3.13 -10.94
CA ASP A 280 -20.33 -2.54 -10.57
C ASP A 280 -20.13 -1.07 -10.16
N PRO A 281 -20.91 -0.14 -10.73
CA PRO A 281 -20.79 1.28 -10.40
C PRO A 281 -20.98 1.57 -8.90
N GLY A 282 -21.75 0.77 -8.16
CA GLY A 282 -22.00 0.95 -6.74
C GLY A 282 -20.74 0.89 -5.88
N VAL A 283 -19.71 0.14 -6.30
CA VAL A 283 -18.43 0.03 -5.58
C VAL A 283 -17.36 1.03 -6.07
N VAL A 284 -17.70 1.93 -6.99
CA VAL A 284 -16.83 3.01 -7.46
C VAL A 284 -17.21 4.30 -6.72
N VAL A 285 -16.35 4.79 -5.83
CA VAL A 285 -16.73 5.80 -4.83
C VAL A 285 -15.78 7.02 -4.79
N PRO A 286 -16.29 8.22 -4.41
CA PRO A 286 -15.51 9.46 -4.45
C PRO A 286 -14.66 9.72 -3.20
N TYR A 287 -15.06 9.14 -2.07
CA TYR A 287 -14.51 9.49 -0.77
C TYR A 287 -13.18 8.79 -0.53
N TRP A 288 -12.40 9.36 0.40
CA TRP A 288 -11.14 8.77 0.80
C TRP A 288 -11.40 7.66 1.81
N MET A 289 -10.53 6.65 1.79
CA MET A 289 -10.47 5.58 2.79
C MET A 289 -9.91 6.05 4.16
N THR A 290 -10.36 7.21 4.62
CA THR A 290 -9.86 7.84 5.84
C THR A 290 -10.91 7.82 6.94
N LEU A 291 -10.50 8.06 8.18
CA LEU A 291 -11.42 8.20 9.31
C LEU A 291 -12.57 9.20 9.06
N ASN A 292 -12.37 10.19 8.17
CA ASN A 292 -13.42 11.14 7.80
C ASN A 292 -14.61 10.46 7.11
N SER A 293 -14.42 9.34 6.39
CA SER A 293 -15.53 8.59 5.80
C SER A 293 -16.15 7.57 6.75
N ALA A 294 -15.60 7.37 7.95
CA ALA A 294 -16.03 6.30 8.86
C ALA A 294 -17.47 6.47 9.37
N TRP A 295 -18.01 7.70 9.44
CA TRP A 295 -19.40 7.94 9.85
C TRP A 295 -20.41 7.21 8.95
N ARG A 296 -20.04 6.91 7.70
CA ARG A 296 -20.89 6.16 6.75
C ARG A 296 -21.22 4.75 7.23
N VAL A 297 -20.49 4.20 8.20
CA VAL A 297 -20.82 2.90 8.82
C VAL A 297 -22.17 2.92 9.55
N LEU A 298 -22.63 4.10 9.94
CA LEU A 298 -23.93 4.30 10.59
C LEU A 298 -25.08 4.39 9.58
N VAL A 299 -24.77 4.47 8.28
CA VAL A 299 -25.74 4.60 7.20
C VAL A 299 -25.79 3.29 6.42
N PRO A 300 -26.95 2.59 6.37
CA PRO A 300 -27.09 1.40 5.54
C PRO A 300 -26.73 1.69 4.07
N GLY A 301 -25.80 0.91 3.51
CA GLY A 301 -25.32 1.15 2.14
C GLY A 301 -24.52 2.45 1.96
N GLY A 302 -24.15 3.14 3.05
CA GLY A 302 -23.48 4.46 2.99
C GLY A 302 -22.10 4.46 2.34
N PHE A 303 -21.55 3.27 2.06
CA PHE A 303 -20.29 3.07 1.34
C PHE A 303 -20.47 2.66 -0.12
N LEU A 304 -21.70 2.61 -0.63
CA LEU A 304 -21.97 2.38 -2.05
C LEU A 304 -22.52 3.66 -2.67
N ASP A 305 -22.16 3.95 -3.92
CA ASP A 305 -22.60 5.17 -4.63
C ASP A 305 -22.73 4.93 -6.13
N THR A 306 -23.81 4.26 -6.53
CA THR A 306 -24.11 3.93 -7.93
C THR A 306 -24.14 5.17 -8.82
N THR A 307 -24.74 6.27 -8.35
CA THR A 307 -24.86 7.52 -9.12
C THR A 307 -23.50 8.17 -9.38
N TYR A 308 -22.59 8.17 -8.41
CA TYR A 308 -21.22 8.61 -8.65
C TYR A 308 -20.48 7.65 -9.58
N GLY A 309 -20.58 6.34 -9.34
CA GLY A 309 -19.91 5.33 -10.15
C GLY A 309 -20.27 5.41 -11.63
N GLU A 310 -21.54 5.54 -11.97
CA GLU A 310 -21.99 5.68 -13.37
C GLU A 310 -21.43 6.93 -14.04
N ARG A 311 -21.44 8.06 -13.32
CA ARG A 311 -20.83 9.31 -13.82
C ARG A 311 -19.32 9.15 -14.01
N TRP A 312 -18.65 8.48 -13.10
CA TRP A 312 -17.21 8.21 -13.21
C TRP A 312 -16.89 7.29 -14.38
N LYS A 313 -17.66 6.21 -14.59
CA LYS A 313 -17.52 5.31 -15.73
C LYS A 313 -17.77 6.02 -17.07
N THR A 314 -18.76 6.90 -17.15
CA THR A 314 -18.98 7.75 -18.33
C THR A 314 -17.75 8.61 -18.64
N LYS A 315 -17.16 9.24 -17.62
CA LYS A 315 -15.90 10.01 -17.80
C LYS A 315 -14.76 9.12 -18.26
N LEU A 316 -14.62 7.93 -17.67
CA LEU A 316 -13.62 6.96 -18.07
C LEU A 316 -13.74 6.61 -19.56
N GLU A 317 -14.95 6.35 -20.08
CA GLU A 317 -15.16 6.07 -21.50
C GLU A 317 -14.67 7.21 -22.39
N ASN A 318 -15.02 8.45 -22.05
CA ASN A 318 -14.55 9.62 -22.80
C ASN A 318 -13.00 9.70 -22.78
N ARG A 319 -12.38 9.49 -21.63
CA ARG A 319 -10.90 9.50 -21.50
C ARG A 319 -10.25 8.39 -22.30
N LEU A 320 -10.84 7.19 -22.34
CA LEU A 320 -10.32 6.06 -23.12
C LEU A 320 -10.48 6.30 -24.62
N ALA A 321 -11.57 6.92 -25.06
CA ALA A 321 -11.75 7.36 -26.45
C ALA A 321 -10.72 8.44 -26.85
N ASP A 322 -10.37 9.34 -25.92
CA ASP A 322 -9.37 10.41 -26.12
C ASP A 322 -7.90 9.93 -26.01
N GLY A 323 -7.65 8.62 -25.99
CA GLY A 323 -6.30 8.04 -26.01
C GLY A 323 -5.72 7.61 -24.66
N GLY A 324 -6.49 7.70 -23.56
CA GLY A 324 -6.17 7.04 -22.30
C GLY A 324 -6.50 7.83 -21.03
N ALA A 325 -6.48 7.13 -19.90
CA ALA A 325 -6.86 7.68 -18.58
C ALA A 325 -5.69 8.31 -17.79
N ARG A 326 -4.54 8.58 -18.42
CA ARG A 326 -3.37 9.16 -17.75
C ARG A 326 -3.50 10.67 -17.54
N ALA A 327 -2.96 11.18 -16.45
CA ALA A 327 -2.89 12.62 -16.20
C ALA A 327 -1.92 13.29 -17.20
N ARG A 328 -2.30 14.46 -17.73
CA ARG A 328 -1.50 15.18 -18.75
C ARG A 328 -0.10 15.56 -18.26
N TYR A 329 0.02 16.04 -17.03
CA TYR A 329 1.28 16.55 -16.47
C TYR A 329 2.00 15.57 -15.55
N LEU A 330 1.29 14.54 -15.09
CA LEU A 330 1.82 13.49 -14.22
C LEU A 330 1.48 12.13 -14.83
N PRO A 331 2.13 11.75 -15.95
CA PRO A 331 1.67 10.65 -16.79
C PRO A 331 1.62 9.30 -16.06
N TRP A 332 2.33 9.14 -14.94
CA TRP A 332 2.27 7.94 -14.10
C TRP A 332 0.96 7.76 -13.31
N PHE A 333 0.13 8.80 -13.19
CA PHE A 333 -1.13 8.77 -12.45
C PHE A 333 -2.33 8.68 -13.37
N ALA A 334 -3.39 8.05 -12.89
CA ALA A 334 -4.70 8.15 -13.53
C ALA A 334 -5.30 9.54 -13.26
N TRP A 335 -6.10 10.01 -14.21
CA TRP A 335 -6.93 11.21 -14.04
C TRP A 335 -8.21 11.07 -14.86
N VAL A 336 -9.29 10.75 -14.15
CA VAL A 336 -10.64 10.53 -14.68
C VAL A 336 -11.63 11.51 -14.07
#